data_AF-A0A920U9Q2-F1
#
_entry.id   AF-A0A920U9Q2-F1
#
_cell.length_a   1.000
_cell.length_b   1.000
_cell.length_c   1.000
_cell.angle_alpha   90.00
_cell.angle_beta   90.00
_cell.angle_gamma   90.00
#
_symmetry.space_group_name_H-M   'P 1'
#
loop_
_entity.id
_entity.type
_entity.pdbx_description
1 polymer ?
#
loop_
_entity_poly.entity_id
_entity_poly.type
_entity_poly.pdbx_seq_one_letter_code
_entity_poly.pdbx_strand_id
1 'polypeptide(L)' 'MAGSVSGGCVESAVVSEALEVLATGDRRMVTFGYSDDEAFAVGLTCGGTIHLFIEPLDW' A
#
# COMPACT_ATOMS: atom_id res chain seq x y z
N MET A 1 11.04 6.48 -3.19
CA MET A 1 10.42 5.22 -3.68
C MET A 1 10.94 4.90 -5.06
N ALA A 2 11.08 3.61 -5.38
CA ALA A 2 11.31 3.12 -6.73
C ALA A 2 10.20 2.11 -7.06
N GLY A 3 9.63 2.20 -8.27
CA GLY A 3 8.42 1.45 -8.64
C GLY A 3 7.12 2.10 -8.16
N SER A 4 6.00 1.43 -8.43
CA SER A 4 4.64 1.83 -8.02
C SER A 4 3.82 0.58 -7.73
N VAL A 5 2.84 0.70 -6.83
CA VAL A 5 1.94 -0.40 -6.47
C VAL A 5 0.62 -0.32 -7.23
N SER A 6 -0.06 0.83 -7.20
CA SER A 6 -1.34 1.03 -7.88
C SER A 6 -1.33 2.19 -8.88
N GLY A 7 -0.33 3.07 -8.80
CA GLY A 7 -0.20 4.24 -9.67
C GLY A 7 -1.04 5.43 -9.21
N GLY A 8 -1.41 5.51 -7.93
CA GLY A 8 -2.40 6.48 -7.44
C GLY A 8 -2.33 6.80 -5.94
N CYS A 9 -3.47 6.65 -5.25
CA CYS A 9 -3.62 7.15 -3.88
C CYS A 9 -3.16 6.18 -2.77
N VAL A 10 -2.69 4.98 -3.13
CA VAL A 10 -2.28 3.95 -2.14
C VAL A 10 -0.81 4.11 -1.76
N GLU A 11 -0.04 4.81 -2.59
CA GLU A 11 1.38 5.05 -2.45
C GLU A 11 1.76 5.67 -1.09
N SER A 12 1.02 6.68 -0.62
CA SER A 12 1.31 7.32 0.66
C SER A 12 1.04 6.39 1.85
N ALA A 13 -0.04 5.60 1.80
CA ALA A 13 -0.35 4.61 2.82
C ALA A 13 0.72 3.51 2.87
N VAL A 14 1.17 3.02 1.71
CA VAL A 14 2.26 2.04 1.61
C VAL A 14 3.56 2.58 2.22
N VAL A 15 3.89 3.86 1.97
CA VAL A 15 5.08 4.47 2.58
C VAL A 15 4.98 4.51 4.10
N SER A 16 3.83 4.89 4.66
CA SER A 16 3.63 4.90 6.11
C SER A 16 3.80 3.51 6.72
N GLU A 17 3.17 2.49 6.12
CA GLU A 17 3.29 1.11 6.57
C GLU A 17 4.74 0.60 6.49
N ALA A 18 5.47 0.96 5.43
CA ALA A 18 6.87 0.61 5.25
C ALA A 18 7.77 1.26 6.31
N LEU A 19 7.55 2.52 6.65
CA LEU A 19 8.31 3.22 7.69
C LEU A 19 8.16 2.55 9.06
N GLU A 20 6.94 2.12 9.40
CA GLU A 20 6.69 1.36 10.61
C GLU A 20 7.38 -0.01 10.59
N VAL A 21 7.31 -0.76 9.47
CA VAL A 21 8.01 -2.05 9.32
C VAL A 21 9.52 -1.88 9.47
N LEU A 22 10.09 -0.81 8.93
CA LEU A 22 11.51 -0.48 9.11
C LEU A 22 11.85 -0.13 10.56
N ALA A 23 10.93 0.51 11.28
CA ALA A 23 11.15 0.88 12.68
C ALA A 23 11.04 -0.33 13.65
N THR A 24 10.14 -1.27 13.37
CA THR A 24 9.88 -2.43 14.24
C THR A 24 10.67 -3.68 13.84
N GLY A 25 10.97 -3.85 12.55
CA GLY A 25 11.45 -5.10 11.97
C GLY A 25 10.35 -6.14 11.73
N ASP A 26 9.10 -5.81 12.07
CA ASP A 26 7.97 -6.75 11.96
C ASP A 26 7.39 -6.75 10.54
N ARG A 27 7.75 -7.78 9.75
CA ARG A 27 7.16 -8.03 8.42
C ARG A 27 5.65 -8.28 8.54
N ARG A 28 4.84 -7.72 7.62
CA ARG A 28 3.38 -7.86 7.67
C ARG A 28 2.71 -7.85 6.31
N MET A 29 1.49 -8.40 6.27
CA MET A 29 0.57 -8.27 5.15
C MET A 29 -0.43 -7.15 5.46
N VAL A 30 -0.58 -6.21 4.53
CA VAL A 30 -1.52 -5.09 4.60
C VAL A 30 -2.54 -5.24 3.48
N THR A 31 -3.80 -4.96 3.77
CA THR A 31 -4.88 -5.02 2.78
C THR A 31 -5.41 -3.62 2.53
N PHE A 32 -5.39 -3.20 1.27
CA PHE A 32 -6.00 -1.96 0.82
C PHE A 32 -7.19 -2.32 -0.08
N GLY A 33 -8.40 -1.96 0.34
CA GLY A 33 -9.61 -2.13 -0.45
C GLY A 33 -10.32 -0.80 -0.55
N TYR A 34 -10.72 -0.43 -1.76
CA TYR A 34 -11.59 0.72 -1.99
C TYR A 34 -12.87 0.21 -2.62
N SER A 35 -14.00 0.52 -1.99
CA SER A 35 -15.31 0.25 -2.57
C SER A 35 -15.47 1.03 -3.89
N ASP A 36 -16.28 0.56 -4.83
CA ASP A 36 -16.51 1.26 -6.11
C ASP A 36 -16.98 2.72 -5.89
N ASP A 37 -17.71 2.98 -4.80
CA ASP A 37 -18.18 4.31 -4.39
C ASP A 37 -17.05 5.21 -3.85
N GLU A 38 -16.02 4.65 -3.22
CA GLU A 38 -14.82 5.38 -2.76
C GLU A 38 -13.73 5.47 -3.83
N ALA A 39 -13.69 4.54 -4.79
CA ALA A 39 -12.70 4.49 -5.86
C ALA A 39 -12.70 5.76 -6.73
N PHE A 40 -13.89 6.35 -6.95
CA PHE A 40 -14.04 7.63 -7.64
C PHE A 40 -13.57 8.84 -6.81
N ALA A 41 -13.67 8.77 -5.48
CA ALA A 41 -13.26 9.86 -4.59
C ALA A 41 -11.73 9.98 -4.43
N VAL A 42 -11.00 8.88 -4.62
CA VAL A 42 -9.53 8.82 -4.52
C VAL A 42 -8.83 8.47 -5.84
N GLY A 43 -9.46 8.70 -7.00
CA GLY A 43 -8.76 8.61 -8.30
C GLY A 43 -8.11 7.25 -8.59
N LEU A 44 -8.66 6.16 -8.05
CA LEU A 44 -8.24 4.82 -8.40
C LEU A 44 -8.86 4.45 -9.74
N THR A 45 -8.02 4.18 -10.73
CA THR A 45 -8.46 3.87 -12.10
C THR A 45 -9.04 2.46 -12.26
N CYS A 46 -8.92 1.58 -11.25
CA CYS A 46 -9.25 0.16 -11.38
C CYS A 46 -10.17 -0.45 -10.31
N GLY A 47 -10.49 0.23 -9.18
CA GLY A 47 -11.30 -0.35 -8.10
C GLY A 47 -10.75 -1.65 -7.49
N GLY A 48 -11.35 -2.14 -6.41
CA GLY A 48 -11.04 -3.46 -5.83
C GLY A 48 -10.07 -3.47 -4.64
N THR A 49 -9.55 -4.67 -4.33
CA THR A 49 -8.73 -4.95 -3.15
C THR A 49 -7.35 -5.49 -3.54
N ILE A 50 -6.30 -4.92 -2.97
CA ILE A 50 -4.93 -5.41 -3.06
C ILE A 50 -4.43 -5.86 -1.69
N HIS A 51 -3.60 -6.91 -1.70
CA HIS A 51 -2.89 -7.40 -0.53
C HIS A 51 -1.39 -7.21 -0.77
N LEU A 52 -0.72 -6.52 0.15
CA LEU A 52 0.69 -6.18 0.05
C LEU A 52 1.46 -6.80 1.19
N PHE A 53 2.53 -7.49 0.87
CA PHE A 53 3.50 -7.95 1.85
C PHE A 53 4.64 -6.94 1.94
N ILE A 54 4.94 -6.47 3.14
CA ILE A 54 5.95 -5.46 3.41
C ILE A 54 6.97 -6.03 4.39
N GLU A 55 8.24 -6.00 4.00
CA GLU A 55 9.38 -6.43 4.82
C GLU A 55 10.59 -5.49 4.65
N PRO A 56 11.48 -5.40 5.65
CA PRO A 56 12.76 -4.74 5.49
C PRO A 56 13.62 -5.46 4.44
N LEU A 57 14.46 -4.71 3.74
CA LEU A 57 15.42 -5.28 2.79
C LEU A 57 16.75 -5.55 3.52
N ASP A 58 16.91 -6.75 4.08
CA ASP A 58 18.02 -7.12 4.96
C ASP A 58 18.74 -8.43 4.56
N TRP A 59 18.74 -8.75 3.27
CA TRP A 59 19.42 -9.91 2.69
C TRP A 59 20.95 -9.76 2.57
#